data_AF-A0A670JCZ1-F1
#
_entry.id   AF-A0A670JCZ1-F1
#
_cell.length_a   1.000
_cell.length_b   1.000
_cell.length_c   1.000
_cell.angle_alpha   90.00
_cell.angle_beta   90.00
_cell.angle_gamma   90.00
#
_symmetry.space_group_name_H-M   'P 1'
#
loop_
_entity.id
_entity.type
_entity.pdbx_description
1 polymer ?
#
loop_
_entity_poly.entity_id
_entity_poly.type
_entity_poly.pdbx_seq_one_letter_code
_entity_poly.pdbx_strand_id
1 'polypeptide(L)'
;MASLCSNLVLYRKMILMTTVLGLGGSFHFGFKVSMINFLAAVIMGTSRIAKSFEMILLGRLLYGFNAGLGVCIQGQYLAEISPKHLRGLTNVTIAVLANLGKFLGQLTGLRELLGTESLWPFLLASSGILALLLLITVPFFPESPSYLLIQKGDMEGCLKSLKQLWGEGDHRAEVNDLLKEQAATKEAKIMSVLELFRDRSMRCQIYLLIIVAGTLPVSGVSVIYFYSFDVFRTAGFSEELSPYVTLGIGACELCSTIVCCFIIELALAVLTTALSLQDRTFWIPYCNVALIFLYIVLYGRTTLPVIAELFTQSSRPAALVIGTTLHWVELYLIGMLFPYLVSHLGNFCFLVFMGIRTISWVLLFQFLPETEGRSLMDIQMEFNHLKMRKNPPEDLENCTKL
;
A
#
# COMPACT_ATOMS: atom_id res chain seq x y z
N MET A 1 -19.00 -6.36 -21.23
CA MET A 1 -18.32 -7.68 -21.31
C MET A 1 -17.36 -7.79 -22.49
N ALA A 2 -17.74 -7.45 -23.73
CA ALA A 2 -16.86 -7.56 -24.89
C ALA A 2 -15.61 -6.63 -24.84
N SER A 3 -15.74 -5.38 -24.38
CA SER A 3 -14.56 -4.50 -24.19
C SER A 3 -13.66 -4.95 -23.04
N LEU A 4 -14.22 -5.50 -21.96
CA LEU A 4 -13.46 -6.05 -20.84
C LEU A 4 -12.62 -7.27 -21.28
N CYS A 5 -13.21 -8.16 -22.08
CA CYS A 5 -12.54 -9.34 -22.62
C CYS A 5 -11.44 -8.96 -23.63
N SER A 6 -11.71 -7.95 -24.49
CA SER A 6 -10.72 -7.40 -25.42
C SER A 6 -9.55 -6.71 -24.69
N ASN A 7 -9.83 -5.94 -23.63
CA ASN A 7 -8.81 -5.34 -22.77
C ASN A 7 -8.00 -6.41 -22.01
N LEU A 8 -8.64 -7.47 -21.50
CA LEU A 8 -7.93 -8.58 -20.84
C LEU A 8 -6.94 -9.29 -21.78
N VAL A 9 -7.28 -9.42 -23.06
CA VAL A 9 -6.40 -10.03 -24.08
C VAL A 9 -5.27 -9.07 -24.45
N LEU A 10 -5.55 -7.77 -24.61
CA LEU A 10 -4.56 -6.75 -24.94
C LEU A 10 -3.52 -6.57 -23.82
N TYR A 11 -3.97 -6.55 -22.55
CA TYR A 11 -3.14 -6.39 -21.37
C TYR A 11 -2.72 -7.72 -20.74
N ARG A 12 -2.92 -8.86 -21.40
CA ARG A 12 -2.58 -10.20 -20.87
C ARG A 12 -1.13 -10.29 -20.41
N LYS A 13 -0.21 -9.68 -21.17
CA LYS A 13 1.20 -9.58 -20.78
C LYS A 13 1.34 -8.75 -19.52
N MET A 14 0.81 -7.52 -19.46
CA MET A 14 0.86 -6.67 -18.26
C MET A 14 0.25 -7.34 -17.01
N ILE A 15 -0.86 -8.07 -17.14
CA ILE A 15 -1.49 -8.78 -16.02
C ILE A 15 -0.60 -9.94 -15.57
N LEU A 16 -0.09 -10.76 -16.49
CA LEU A 16 0.88 -11.81 -16.17
C LEU A 16 2.15 -11.22 -15.53
N MET A 17 2.61 -10.07 -16.04
CA MET A 17 3.73 -9.33 -15.50
C MET A 17 3.44 -8.84 -14.08
N THR A 18 2.26 -8.28 -13.83
CA THR A 18 1.83 -7.81 -12.49
C THR A 18 1.72 -8.96 -11.50
N THR A 19 1.16 -10.09 -11.92
CA THR A 19 1.00 -11.29 -11.08
C THR A 19 2.34 -11.91 -10.71
N VAL A 20 3.35 -11.82 -11.59
CA VAL A 20 4.71 -12.34 -11.37
C VAL A 20 5.61 -11.32 -10.65
N LEU A 21 5.47 -10.01 -10.95
CA LEU A 21 6.29 -8.91 -10.43
C LEU A 21 5.73 -8.22 -9.19
N GLY A 22 4.66 -8.74 -8.57
CA GLY A 22 4.12 -8.21 -7.31
C GLY A 22 5.09 -8.19 -6.12
N LEU A 23 6.41 -8.22 -6.35
CA LEU A 23 7.49 -8.12 -5.39
C LEU A 23 8.74 -7.36 -5.93
N GLY A 24 8.85 -7.07 -7.23
CA GLY A 24 10.11 -6.67 -7.86
C GLY A 24 10.32 -5.17 -8.09
N GLY A 25 9.33 -4.44 -8.59
CA GLY A 25 9.55 -3.05 -9.01
C GLY A 25 10.50 -2.91 -10.21
N SER A 26 11.10 -1.72 -10.39
CA SER A 26 12.05 -1.38 -11.48
C SER A 26 13.20 -2.38 -11.64
N PHE A 27 13.64 -2.66 -12.88
CA PHE A 27 14.60 -3.74 -13.18
C PHE A 27 15.85 -3.69 -12.30
N HIS A 28 16.52 -2.54 -12.23
CA HIS A 28 17.75 -2.38 -11.43
C HIS A 28 17.53 -2.51 -9.92
N PHE A 29 16.43 -1.99 -9.40
CA PHE A 29 16.14 -1.99 -7.97
C PHE A 29 15.58 -3.33 -7.52
N GLY A 30 14.66 -3.91 -8.29
CA GLY A 30 14.08 -5.23 -8.05
C GLY A 30 15.10 -6.34 -8.07
N PHE A 31 16.08 -6.26 -8.96
CA PHE A 31 17.20 -7.21 -8.97
C PHE A 31 18.00 -7.13 -7.66
N LYS A 32 18.36 -5.92 -7.19
CA LYS A 32 19.10 -5.74 -5.93
C LYS A 32 18.31 -6.20 -4.71
N VAL A 33 17.03 -5.83 -4.63
CA VAL A 33 16.10 -6.20 -3.56
C VAL A 33 15.93 -7.73 -3.51
N SER A 34 15.67 -8.37 -4.65
CA SER A 34 15.55 -9.84 -4.75
C SER A 34 16.85 -10.56 -4.39
N MET A 35 18.01 -9.99 -4.73
CA MET A 35 19.32 -10.55 -4.36
C MET A 35 19.55 -10.49 -2.84
N ILE A 36 19.20 -9.38 -2.19
CA ILE A 36 19.27 -9.24 -0.73
C ILE A 36 18.35 -10.26 -0.06
N ASN A 37 17.13 -10.44 -0.57
CA ASN A 37 16.17 -11.39 -0.03
C ASN A 37 16.66 -12.85 -0.18
N PHE A 38 17.23 -13.19 -1.35
CA PHE A 38 17.80 -14.51 -1.58
C PHE A 38 18.98 -14.79 -0.63
N LEU A 39 19.88 -13.81 -0.46
CA LEU A 39 20.98 -13.91 0.49
C LEU A 39 20.47 -14.11 1.93
N ALA A 40 19.45 -13.34 2.34
CA ALA A 40 18.83 -13.48 3.66
C ALA A 40 18.26 -14.89 3.87
N ALA A 41 17.57 -15.45 2.86
CA ALA A 41 17.02 -16.80 2.93
C ALA A 41 18.11 -17.88 3.07
N VAL A 42 19.23 -17.75 2.35
CA VAL A 42 20.37 -18.68 2.46
C VAL A 42 21.03 -18.60 3.84
N ILE A 43 21.22 -17.39 4.37
CA ILE A 43 21.77 -17.19 5.73
C ILE A 43 20.83 -17.83 6.77
N MET A 44 19.52 -17.62 6.67
CA MET A 44 18.57 -18.23 7.60
C MET A 44 18.50 -19.75 7.47
N GLY A 45 18.54 -20.28 6.25
CA GLY A 45 18.49 -21.72 6.00
C GLY A 45 19.72 -22.48 6.48
N THR A 46 20.89 -21.85 6.44
CA THR A 46 22.16 -22.45 6.90
C THR A 46 22.43 -22.26 8.39
N SER A 47 21.63 -21.44 9.09
CA SER A 47 21.79 -21.12 10.52
C SER A 47 21.89 -22.35 11.44
N ARG A 48 21.09 -23.40 11.16
CA ARG A 48 21.10 -24.64 11.95
C ARG A 48 22.41 -25.43 11.80
N ILE A 49 22.99 -25.43 10.60
CA ILE A 49 24.27 -26.11 10.32
C ILE A 49 25.39 -25.35 11.03
N ALA A 50 25.34 -24.02 10.99
CA ALA A 50 26.32 -23.13 11.63
C ALA A 50 26.15 -23.00 13.16
N LYS A 51 25.03 -23.49 13.72
CA LYS A 51 24.66 -23.36 15.15
C LYS A 51 24.76 -21.91 15.67
N SER A 52 24.47 -20.93 14.82
CA SER A 52 24.53 -19.50 15.16
C SER A 52 23.13 -18.89 15.13
N PHE A 53 22.75 -18.28 16.24
CA PHE A 53 21.52 -17.50 16.36
C PHE A 53 21.66 -16.13 15.68
N GLU A 54 22.87 -15.57 15.66
CA GLU A 54 23.22 -14.30 15.05
C GLU A 54 22.91 -14.30 13.55
N MET A 55 23.09 -15.44 12.87
CA MET A 55 22.70 -15.60 11.47
C MET A 55 21.19 -15.42 11.25
N ILE A 56 20.35 -15.88 12.18
CA ILE A 56 18.90 -15.69 12.11
C ILE A 56 18.57 -14.21 12.26
N LEU A 57 19.22 -13.51 13.20
CA LEU A 57 19.02 -12.08 13.42
C LEU A 57 19.43 -11.27 12.19
N LEU A 58 20.60 -11.57 11.61
CA LEU A 58 21.08 -10.92 10.39
C LEU A 58 20.14 -11.18 9.20
N GLY A 59 19.69 -12.42 9.02
CA GLY A 59 18.73 -12.77 7.97
C GLY A 59 17.40 -12.02 8.13
N ARG A 60 16.87 -11.92 9.35
CA ARG A 60 15.66 -11.14 9.65
C ARG A 60 15.86 -9.64 9.41
N LEU A 61 17.03 -9.09 9.73
CA LEU A 61 17.36 -7.69 9.46
C LEU A 61 17.35 -7.40 7.95
N LEU A 62 18.00 -8.25 7.16
CA LEU A 62 18.02 -8.13 5.70
C LEU A 62 16.63 -8.28 5.09
N TYR A 63 15.82 -9.21 5.60
CA TYR A 63 14.44 -9.39 5.18
C TYR A 63 13.56 -8.17 5.52
N GLY A 64 13.75 -7.57 6.70
CA GLY A 64 13.08 -6.34 7.11
C GLY A 64 13.42 -5.15 6.20
N PHE A 65 14.71 -4.99 5.86
CA PHE A 65 15.15 -3.97 4.91
C PHE A 65 14.52 -4.18 3.52
N ASN A 66 14.48 -5.43 3.06
CA ASN A 66 13.82 -5.82 1.81
C ASN A 66 12.32 -5.52 1.82
N ALA A 67 11.60 -5.85 2.90
CA ALA A 67 10.17 -5.61 3.04
C ALA A 67 9.84 -4.11 3.03
N GLY A 68 10.64 -3.29 3.73
CA GLY A 68 10.45 -1.83 3.77
C GLY A 68 10.65 -1.17 2.40
N LEU A 69 11.74 -1.51 1.70
CA LEU A 69 12.00 -1.00 0.35
C LEU A 69 10.99 -1.55 -0.67
N GLY A 70 10.68 -2.84 -0.58
CA GLY A 70 9.82 -3.55 -1.53
C GLY A 70 8.42 -2.93 -1.62
N VAL A 71 7.78 -2.64 -0.50
CA VAL A 71 6.43 -2.04 -0.46
C VAL A 71 6.38 -0.70 -1.19
N CYS A 72 7.41 0.15 -1.02
CA CYS A 72 7.45 1.47 -1.65
C CYS A 72 7.69 1.36 -3.16
N ILE A 73 8.71 0.59 -3.56
CA ILE A 73 9.14 0.49 -4.96
C ILE A 73 8.08 -0.23 -5.79
N GLN A 74 7.47 -1.27 -5.24
CA GLN A 74 6.44 -2.04 -5.94
C GLN A 74 5.21 -1.20 -6.26
N GLY A 75 4.69 -0.46 -5.27
CA GLY A 75 3.52 0.40 -5.48
C GLY A 75 3.78 1.47 -6.53
N GLN A 76 4.97 2.09 -6.50
CA GLN A 76 5.36 3.10 -7.48
C GLN A 76 5.51 2.52 -8.88
N TYR A 77 6.26 1.43 -9.03
CA TYR A 77 6.49 0.81 -10.33
C TYR A 77 5.16 0.37 -10.97
N LEU A 78 4.26 -0.22 -10.17
CA LEU A 78 2.97 -0.66 -10.67
C LEU A 78 2.09 0.51 -11.11
N ALA A 79 2.09 1.61 -10.36
CA ALA A 79 1.38 2.82 -10.73
C ALA A 79 1.90 3.45 -12.04
N GLU A 80 3.21 3.34 -12.30
CA GLU A 80 3.86 3.88 -13.50
C GLU A 80 3.63 3.01 -14.75
N ILE A 81 3.60 1.68 -14.64
CA ILE A 81 3.38 0.78 -15.79
C ILE A 81 1.90 0.59 -16.14
N SER A 82 0.98 0.87 -15.20
CA SER A 82 -0.45 0.67 -15.40
C SER A 82 -1.10 1.83 -16.17
N PRO A 83 -1.92 1.53 -17.20
CA PRO A 83 -2.69 2.55 -17.89
C PRO A 83 -3.72 3.16 -16.94
N LYS A 84 -4.00 4.46 -17.10
CA LYS A 84 -4.78 5.27 -16.14
C LYS A 84 -6.11 4.62 -15.73
N HIS A 85 -6.80 3.99 -16.69
CA HIS A 85 -8.09 3.35 -16.48
C HIS A 85 -8.05 1.97 -15.78
N LEU A 86 -6.87 1.32 -15.66
CA LEU A 86 -6.70 0.02 -14.98
C LEU A 86 -5.84 0.11 -13.70
N ARG A 87 -5.40 1.31 -13.30
CA ARG A 87 -4.57 1.50 -12.09
C ARG A 87 -5.22 0.94 -10.83
N GLY A 88 -6.54 1.12 -10.68
CA GLY A 88 -7.31 0.57 -9.56
C GLY A 88 -7.19 -0.95 -9.46
N LEU A 89 -7.51 -1.66 -10.55
CA LEU A 89 -7.41 -3.13 -10.63
C LEU A 89 -5.97 -3.62 -10.40
N THR A 90 -4.99 -2.88 -10.91
CA THR A 90 -3.59 -3.29 -10.77
C THR A 90 -3.11 -3.16 -9.31
N ASN A 91 -3.46 -2.07 -8.63
CA ASN A 91 -3.15 -1.87 -7.21
C ASN A 91 -3.82 -2.92 -6.31
N VAL A 92 -5.04 -3.32 -6.66
CA VAL A 92 -5.78 -4.37 -5.94
C VAL A 92 -5.06 -5.72 -6.02
N THR A 93 -4.43 -6.02 -7.17
CA THR A 93 -3.61 -7.24 -7.33
C THR A 93 -2.46 -7.30 -6.31
N ILE A 94 -1.87 -6.17 -5.91
CA ILE A 94 -0.83 -6.13 -4.85
C ILE A 94 -1.40 -6.67 -3.53
N ALA A 95 -2.57 -6.20 -3.12
CA ALA A 95 -3.19 -6.61 -1.87
C ALA A 95 -3.55 -8.11 -1.87
N VAL A 96 -4.06 -8.61 -3.01
CA VAL A 96 -4.36 -10.04 -3.18
C VAL A 96 -3.09 -10.89 -3.09
N LEU A 97 -2.02 -10.52 -3.78
CA LEU A 97 -0.75 -11.24 -3.74
C LEU A 97 -0.09 -11.19 -2.36
N ALA A 98 -0.17 -10.05 -1.66
CA ALA A 98 0.33 -9.93 -0.30
C ALA A 98 -0.42 -10.88 0.66
N ASN A 99 -1.75 -10.96 0.56
CA ASN A 99 -2.55 -11.86 1.39
C ASN A 99 -2.38 -13.32 1.00
N LEU A 100 -2.17 -13.61 -0.29
CA LEU A 100 -1.78 -14.95 -0.75
C LEU A 100 -0.42 -15.35 -0.16
N GLY A 101 0.56 -14.44 -0.15
CA GLY A 101 1.86 -14.67 0.47
C GLY A 101 1.77 -14.98 1.97
N LYS A 102 0.97 -14.20 2.72
CA LYS A 102 0.68 -14.48 4.13
C LYS A 102 0.07 -15.88 4.31
N PHE A 103 -0.94 -16.21 3.50
CA PHE A 103 -1.61 -17.51 3.55
C PHE A 103 -0.66 -18.67 3.24
N LEU A 104 0.17 -18.56 2.19
CA LEU A 104 1.19 -19.56 1.87
C LEU A 104 2.24 -19.70 2.97
N GLY A 105 2.62 -18.60 3.63
CA GLY A 105 3.49 -18.62 4.80
C GLY A 105 2.89 -19.38 5.98
N GLN A 106 1.61 -19.17 6.27
CA GLN A 106 0.88 -19.91 7.31
C GLN A 106 0.70 -21.38 6.94
N LEU A 107 0.42 -21.68 5.68
CA LEU A 107 0.28 -23.05 5.17
C LEU A 107 1.58 -23.83 5.30
N THR A 108 2.70 -23.27 4.81
CA THR A 108 4.02 -23.89 4.94
C THR A 108 4.46 -24.03 6.40
N GLY A 109 4.00 -23.14 7.28
CA GLY A 109 4.25 -23.17 8.71
C GLY A 109 3.50 -24.25 9.50
N LEU A 110 2.60 -25.03 8.87
CA LEU A 110 1.94 -26.15 9.54
C LEU A 110 2.94 -27.23 9.97
N ARG A 111 2.64 -27.91 11.09
CA ARG A 111 3.45 -29.02 11.63
C ARG A 111 3.61 -30.18 10.64
N GLU A 112 2.62 -30.41 9.77
CA GLU A 112 2.67 -31.46 8.76
C GLU A 112 3.59 -31.14 7.56
N LEU A 113 3.97 -29.86 7.39
CA LEU A 113 4.78 -29.38 6.27
C LEU A 113 6.22 -29.07 6.70
N LEU A 114 6.49 -27.82 7.10
CA LEU A 114 7.83 -27.36 7.48
C LEU A 114 7.90 -26.85 8.93
N GLY A 115 6.78 -26.86 9.66
CA GLY A 115 6.66 -26.39 11.05
C GLY A 115 7.20 -27.35 12.11
N THR A 116 8.14 -28.22 11.77
CA THR A 116 8.72 -29.24 12.66
C THR A 116 10.10 -28.81 13.16
N GLU A 117 10.53 -29.29 14.33
CA GLU A 117 11.86 -28.98 14.91
C GLU A 117 13.04 -29.27 13.96
N SER A 118 12.87 -30.24 13.06
CA SER A 118 13.89 -30.58 12.06
C SER A 118 13.87 -29.67 10.83
N LEU A 119 12.73 -29.05 10.50
CA LEU A 119 12.48 -28.39 9.21
C LEU A 119 12.29 -26.87 9.31
N TRP A 120 12.24 -26.28 10.50
CA TRP A 120 12.10 -24.83 10.67
C TRP A 120 13.14 -23.97 9.92
N PRO A 121 14.41 -24.37 9.68
CA PRO A 121 15.33 -23.55 8.88
C PRO A 121 14.90 -23.50 7.41
N PHE A 122 14.34 -24.59 6.89
CA PHE A 122 13.77 -24.65 5.54
C PHE A 122 12.50 -23.83 5.43
N LEU A 123 11.69 -23.77 6.50
CA LEU A 123 10.54 -22.85 6.57
C LEU A 123 10.99 -21.39 6.39
N LEU A 124 12.03 -20.95 7.11
CA LEU A 124 12.57 -19.59 6.96
C LEU A 124 13.20 -19.35 5.58
N ALA A 125 13.88 -20.35 5.03
CA ALA A 125 14.53 -20.29 3.72
C ALA A 125 13.54 -20.40 2.54
N SER A 126 12.29 -20.82 2.77
CA SER A 126 11.27 -20.99 1.73
C SER A 126 11.01 -19.72 0.92
N SER A 127 11.15 -18.56 1.57
CA SER A 127 11.09 -17.23 0.93
C SER A 127 12.14 -17.04 -0.17
N GLY A 128 13.26 -17.76 -0.10
CA GLY A 128 14.33 -17.77 -1.09
C GLY A 128 13.90 -18.39 -2.43
N ILE A 129 12.92 -19.30 -2.43
CA ILE A 129 12.38 -19.89 -3.68
C ILE A 129 11.67 -18.79 -4.49
N LEU A 130 10.83 -17.99 -3.83
CA LEU A 130 10.18 -16.85 -4.46
C LEU A 130 11.19 -15.77 -4.87
N ALA A 131 12.22 -15.51 -4.06
CA ALA A 131 13.30 -14.59 -4.40
C ALA A 131 14.08 -15.02 -5.66
N LEU A 132 14.36 -16.32 -5.79
CA LEU A 132 15.03 -16.88 -6.96
C LEU A 132 14.15 -16.79 -8.21
N LEU A 133 12.86 -17.09 -8.08
CA LEU A 133 11.90 -16.92 -9.17
C LEU A 133 11.85 -15.46 -9.65
N LEU A 134 11.88 -14.50 -8.74
CA LEU A 134 11.95 -13.08 -9.06
C LEU A 134 13.28 -12.71 -9.74
N LEU A 135 14.42 -13.19 -9.25
CA LEU A 135 15.72 -12.94 -9.89
C LEU A 135 15.77 -13.42 -11.34
N ILE A 136 15.17 -14.57 -11.63
CA ILE A 136 15.11 -15.12 -12.99
C ILE A 136 14.14 -14.32 -13.86
N THR A 137 13.02 -13.87 -13.30
CA THR A 137 11.95 -13.24 -14.08
C THR A 137 12.19 -11.74 -14.32
N VAL A 138 12.72 -10.99 -13.34
CA VAL A 138 12.98 -9.54 -13.39
C VAL A 138 13.66 -9.06 -14.70
N PRO A 139 14.70 -9.74 -15.25
CA PRO A 139 15.35 -9.36 -16.51
C PRO A 139 14.47 -9.39 -17.76
N PHE A 140 13.37 -10.11 -17.75
CA PHE A 140 12.47 -10.20 -18.90
C PHE A 140 11.46 -9.04 -18.94
N PHE A 141 11.41 -8.20 -17.91
CA PHE A 141 10.45 -7.10 -17.82
C PHE A 141 11.08 -5.76 -18.20
N PRO A 142 10.33 -4.89 -18.89
CA PRO A 142 10.81 -3.57 -19.27
C PRO A 142 10.95 -2.66 -18.05
N GLU A 143 11.84 -1.68 -18.13
CA GLU A 143 11.92 -0.61 -17.15
C GLU A 143 10.71 0.33 -17.28
N SER A 144 10.33 1.00 -16.19
CA SER A 144 9.19 1.93 -16.17
C SER A 144 9.30 2.99 -17.28
N PRO A 145 8.26 3.17 -18.13
CA PRO A 145 8.24 4.20 -19.17
C PRO A 145 8.45 5.61 -18.60
N SER A 146 7.81 5.92 -17.48
CA SER A 146 7.94 7.21 -16.80
C SER A 146 9.37 7.46 -16.33
N TYR A 147 10.02 6.44 -15.75
CA TYR A 147 11.42 6.53 -15.33
C TYR A 147 12.37 6.78 -16.50
N LEU A 148 12.20 6.03 -17.60
CA LEU A 148 13.04 6.17 -18.80
C LEU A 148 12.93 7.56 -19.42
N LEU A 149 11.72 8.10 -19.53
CA LEU A 149 11.51 9.41 -20.14
C LEU A 149 11.86 10.57 -19.19
N ILE A 150 11.36 10.55 -17.96
CA ILE A 150 11.49 11.69 -17.03
C ILE A 150 12.91 11.78 -16.47
N GLN A 151 13.48 10.68 -15.97
CA GLN A 151 14.79 10.70 -15.31
C GLN A 151 15.95 10.49 -16.29
N LYS A 152 15.82 9.59 -17.26
CA LYS A 152 16.91 9.30 -18.22
C LYS A 152 16.83 10.12 -19.52
N GLY A 153 15.68 10.70 -19.84
CA GLY A 153 15.47 11.38 -21.12
C GLY A 153 15.47 10.45 -22.34
N ASP A 154 15.30 9.14 -22.12
CA ASP A 154 15.36 8.12 -23.16
C ASP A 154 13.97 7.88 -23.77
N MET A 155 13.69 8.62 -24.85
CA MET A 155 12.42 8.55 -25.58
C MET A 155 12.24 7.21 -26.31
N GLU A 156 13.32 6.66 -26.87
CA GLU A 156 13.27 5.41 -27.62
C GLU A 156 13.02 4.22 -26.68
N GLY A 157 13.71 4.20 -25.54
CA GLY A 157 13.45 3.26 -24.44
C GLY A 157 12.02 3.35 -23.92
N CYS A 158 11.49 4.56 -23.71
CA CYS A 158 10.10 4.76 -23.28
C CYS A 158 9.10 4.15 -24.27
N LEU A 159 9.24 4.42 -25.57
CA LEU A 159 8.37 3.85 -26.60
C LEU A 159 8.46 2.32 -26.66
N LYS A 160 9.66 1.76 -26.53
CA LYS A 160 9.88 0.31 -26.48
C LYS A 160 9.20 -0.33 -25.27
N SER A 161 9.33 0.27 -24.09
CA SER A 161 8.67 -0.19 -22.86
C SER A 161 7.14 -0.14 -22.99
N LEU A 162 6.58 0.95 -23.52
CA LEU A 162 5.13 1.08 -23.74
C LEU A 162 4.59 0.01 -24.70
N LYS A 163 5.29 -0.24 -25.80
CA LYS A 163 4.94 -1.32 -26.74
C LYS A 163 4.99 -2.70 -26.09
N GLN A 164 5.99 -2.95 -25.24
CA GLN A 164 6.15 -4.22 -24.54
C GLN A 164 5.06 -4.43 -23.47
N LEU A 165 4.64 -3.37 -22.78
CA LEU A 165 3.62 -3.41 -21.71
C LEU A 165 2.19 -3.46 -22.24
N TRP A 166 1.86 -2.61 -23.21
CA TRP A 166 0.48 -2.38 -23.67
C TRP A 166 0.19 -2.92 -25.08
N GLY A 167 1.20 -3.44 -25.78
CA GLY A 167 1.08 -3.97 -27.14
C GLY A 167 1.38 -2.95 -28.25
N GLU A 168 1.30 -3.42 -29.49
CA GLU A 168 1.43 -2.58 -30.70
C GLU A 168 0.21 -1.64 -30.83
N GLY A 169 0.44 -0.34 -30.72
CA GLY A 169 -0.60 0.70 -30.76
C GLY A 169 -0.02 2.12 -30.81
N ASP A 170 -0.87 3.12 -31.08
CA ASP A 170 -0.46 4.53 -31.08
C ASP A 170 -0.46 5.10 -29.66
N HIS A 171 0.71 5.10 -29.02
CA HIS A 171 0.89 5.55 -27.63
C HIS A 171 1.24 7.05 -27.52
N ARG A 172 1.07 7.84 -28.60
CA ARG A 172 1.44 9.27 -28.64
C ARG A 172 0.78 10.12 -27.56
N ALA A 173 -0.50 9.87 -27.26
CA ALA A 173 -1.22 10.62 -26.25
C ALA A 173 -0.58 10.47 -24.86
N GLU A 174 -0.20 9.25 -24.50
CA GLU A 174 0.39 8.93 -23.20
C GLU A 174 1.83 9.45 -23.12
N VAL A 175 2.58 9.35 -24.21
CA VAL A 175 3.91 9.95 -24.32
C VAL A 175 3.85 11.47 -24.18
N ASN A 176 2.88 12.14 -24.81
CA ASN A 176 2.68 13.58 -24.67
C ASN A 176 2.34 13.97 -23.22
N ASP A 177 1.56 13.15 -22.51
CA ASP A 177 1.27 13.39 -21.11
C ASP A 177 2.51 13.21 -20.22
N LEU A 178 3.36 12.21 -20.48
CA LEU A 178 4.64 12.06 -19.77
C LEU A 178 5.61 13.21 -20.07
N LEU A 179 5.61 13.77 -21.28
CA LEU A 179 6.40 14.96 -21.62
C LEU A 179 5.92 16.21 -20.85
N LYS A 180 4.61 16.37 -20.68
CA LYS A 180 4.05 17.43 -19.82
C LYS A 180 4.47 17.23 -18.37
N GLU A 181 4.44 15.99 -17.87
CA GLU A 181 4.89 15.65 -16.52
C GLU A 181 6.39 15.91 -16.34
N GLN A 182 7.21 15.60 -17.34
CA GLN A 182 8.64 15.91 -17.34
C GLN A 182 8.89 17.42 -17.26
N ALA A 183 8.15 18.22 -18.04
CA ALA A 183 8.25 19.68 -18.00
C ALA A 183 7.90 20.24 -16.61
N ALA A 184 6.78 19.78 -16.04
CA ALA A 184 6.36 20.17 -14.69
C ALA A 184 7.35 19.72 -13.61
N THR A 185 7.98 18.55 -13.75
CA THR A 185 8.97 18.03 -12.79
C THR A 185 10.30 18.76 -12.87
N LYS A 186 10.71 19.24 -14.06
CA LYS A 186 11.90 20.08 -14.21
C LYS A 186 11.75 21.45 -13.54
N GLU A 187 10.53 21.96 -13.47
CA GLU A 187 10.20 23.22 -12.79
C GLU A 187 9.98 23.03 -11.28
N ALA A 188 9.47 21.86 -10.87
CA ALA A 188 9.16 21.56 -9.47
C ALA A 188 10.31 20.82 -8.76
N LYS A 189 10.99 21.51 -7.83
CA LYS A 189 11.96 20.86 -6.93
C LYS A 189 11.26 19.83 -6.03
N ILE A 190 11.68 18.57 -6.09
CA ILE A 190 11.23 17.52 -5.15
C ILE A 190 11.66 17.92 -3.75
N MET A 191 10.71 17.97 -2.81
CA MET A 191 10.99 18.34 -1.43
C MET A 191 11.59 17.16 -0.67
N SER A 192 12.64 17.43 0.09
CA SER A 192 13.14 16.49 1.09
C SER A 192 12.18 16.37 2.27
N VAL A 193 12.29 15.27 3.04
CA VAL A 193 11.50 15.06 4.26
C VAL A 193 11.66 16.22 5.25
N LEU A 194 12.89 16.74 5.41
CA LEU A 194 13.16 17.86 6.30
C LEU A 194 12.55 19.17 5.81
N GLU A 195 12.62 19.43 4.50
CA GLU A 195 11.96 20.60 3.89
C GLU A 195 10.44 20.53 4.05
N LEU A 196 9.85 19.33 3.93
CA LEU A 196 8.42 19.10 4.15
C LEU A 196 8.01 19.47 5.58
N PHE A 197 8.72 18.99 6.59
CA PHE A 197 8.45 19.35 8.00
C PHE A 197 8.66 20.84 8.30
N ARG A 198 9.60 21.49 7.61
CA ARG A 198 9.91 22.90 7.81
C ARG A 198 8.86 23.82 7.16
N ASP A 199 8.22 23.38 6.09
CA ASP A 199 7.23 24.16 5.36
C ASP A 199 5.96 24.40 6.19
N ARG A 200 5.64 25.68 6.41
CA ARG A 200 4.50 26.11 7.23
C ARG A 200 3.16 25.95 6.51
N SER A 201 3.16 25.79 5.19
CA SER A 201 1.95 25.54 4.39
C SER A 201 1.50 24.07 4.49
N MET A 202 2.45 23.14 4.59
CA MET A 202 2.20 21.69 4.56
C MET A 202 1.89 21.10 5.95
N ARG A 203 1.97 21.87 7.03
CA ARG A 203 1.78 21.37 8.40
C ARG A 203 0.44 20.69 8.62
N CYS A 204 -0.65 21.21 8.06
CA CYS A 204 -1.96 20.60 8.23
C CYS A 204 -2.04 19.23 7.52
N GLN A 205 -1.46 19.14 6.32
CA GLN A 205 -1.32 17.88 5.59
C GLN A 205 -0.43 16.89 6.33
N ILE A 206 0.64 17.35 6.98
CA ILE A 206 1.51 16.50 7.82
C ILE A 206 0.78 16.02 9.08
N TYR A 207 -0.02 16.87 9.74
CA TYR A 207 -0.82 16.43 10.89
C TYR A 207 -1.84 15.37 10.47
N LEU A 208 -2.54 15.60 9.36
CA LEU A 208 -3.47 14.62 8.81
C LEU A 208 -2.76 13.34 8.39
N LEU A 209 -1.57 13.43 7.78
CA LEU A 209 -0.73 12.29 7.45
C LEU A 209 -0.35 11.49 8.71
N ILE A 210 0.09 12.17 9.78
CA ILE A 210 0.44 11.51 11.04
C ILE A 210 -0.79 10.88 11.67
N ILE A 211 -1.97 11.49 11.61
CA ILE A 211 -3.20 10.89 12.12
C ILE A 211 -3.57 9.67 11.26
N VAL A 212 -3.62 9.83 9.94
CA VAL A 212 -4.02 8.77 9.00
C VAL A 212 -3.04 7.60 9.06
N ALA A 213 -1.75 7.85 8.84
CA ALA A 213 -0.72 6.82 8.87
C ALA A 213 -0.49 6.28 10.28
N GLY A 214 -0.60 7.14 11.31
CA GLY A 214 -0.34 6.84 12.72
C GLY A 214 -1.36 5.94 13.41
N THR A 215 -2.60 5.93 12.90
CA THR A 215 -3.73 5.38 13.65
C THR A 215 -4.60 4.42 12.86
N LEU A 216 -4.69 4.56 11.53
CA LEU A 216 -5.42 3.59 10.71
C LEU A 216 -4.77 2.21 10.63
N PRO A 217 -3.47 2.00 10.86
CA PRO A 217 -2.92 0.65 10.98
C PRO A 217 -3.16 0.00 12.35
N VAL A 218 -3.47 0.80 13.39
CA VAL A 218 -3.67 0.35 14.78
C VAL A 218 -5.05 -0.31 14.96
N SER A 219 -5.40 -1.34 14.19
CA SER A 219 -6.64 -2.14 14.35
C SER A 219 -6.53 -3.24 15.41
N GLY A 220 -5.33 -3.50 15.93
CA GLY A 220 -5.08 -4.73 16.70
C GLY A 220 -5.04 -5.99 15.83
N VAL A 221 -5.21 -5.89 14.50
CA VAL A 221 -5.08 -7.04 13.59
C VAL A 221 -3.65 -7.58 13.58
N SER A 222 -2.65 -6.69 13.54
CA SER A 222 -1.22 -7.07 13.61
C SER A 222 -0.87 -7.78 14.92
N VAL A 223 -1.53 -7.42 16.02
CA VAL A 223 -1.40 -8.10 17.32
C VAL A 223 -1.89 -9.54 17.23
N ILE A 224 -3.09 -9.73 16.66
CA ILE A 224 -3.67 -11.06 16.48
C ILE A 224 -2.72 -11.93 15.64
N TYR A 225 -2.00 -11.36 14.66
CA TYR A 225 -1.01 -12.12 13.92
C TYR A 225 0.24 -12.48 14.73
N PHE A 226 0.84 -11.50 15.41
CA PHE A 226 2.06 -11.73 16.20
C PHE A 226 1.85 -12.65 17.40
N TYR A 227 0.66 -12.60 18.01
CA TYR A 227 0.33 -13.30 19.25
C TYR A 227 -0.86 -14.26 19.10
N SER A 228 -1.17 -14.68 17.88
CA SER A 228 -2.31 -15.57 17.55
C SER A 228 -2.40 -16.77 18.49
N PHE A 229 -1.28 -17.48 18.67
CA PHE A 229 -1.19 -18.66 19.54
C PHE A 229 -1.52 -18.34 21.00
N ASP A 230 -1.01 -17.22 21.54
CA ASP A 230 -1.28 -16.80 22.91
C ASP A 230 -2.74 -16.37 23.10
N VAL A 231 -3.30 -15.67 22.11
CA VAL A 231 -4.69 -15.23 22.10
C VAL A 231 -5.63 -16.45 22.06
N PHE A 232 -5.37 -17.43 21.19
CA PHE A 232 -6.19 -18.64 21.10
C PHE A 232 -6.06 -19.54 22.31
N ARG A 233 -4.85 -19.67 22.87
CA ARG A 233 -4.64 -20.39 24.12
C ARG A 233 -5.43 -19.76 25.27
N THR A 234 -5.42 -18.43 25.37
CA THR A 234 -6.21 -17.69 26.38
C THR A 234 -7.72 -17.84 26.16
N ALA A 235 -8.16 -17.99 24.90
CA ALA A 235 -9.54 -18.28 24.55
C ALA A 235 -9.97 -19.76 24.77
N GLY A 236 -9.05 -20.63 25.22
CA GLY A 236 -9.34 -22.03 25.53
C GLY A 236 -9.18 -23.01 24.37
N PHE A 237 -8.57 -22.61 23.25
CA PHE A 237 -8.24 -23.53 22.16
C PHE A 237 -7.03 -24.40 22.51
N SER A 238 -7.01 -25.64 22.00
CA SER A 238 -5.85 -26.51 22.14
C SER A 238 -4.66 -26.01 21.30
N GLU A 239 -3.44 -26.31 21.75
CA GLU A 239 -2.21 -25.93 21.03
C GLU A 239 -2.10 -26.61 19.66
N GLU A 240 -2.76 -27.76 19.49
CA GLU A 240 -2.82 -28.50 18.21
C GLU A 240 -3.74 -27.82 17.19
N LEU A 241 -4.82 -27.17 17.63
CA LEU A 241 -5.76 -26.47 16.76
C LEU A 241 -5.29 -25.06 16.36
N SER A 242 -4.42 -24.45 17.17
CA SER A 242 -3.98 -23.06 16.99
C SER A 242 -3.37 -22.74 15.61
N PRO A 243 -2.51 -23.61 15.00
CA PRO A 243 -2.03 -23.40 13.63
C PRO A 243 -3.15 -23.40 12.58
N TYR A 244 -4.15 -24.28 12.72
CA TYR A 244 -5.26 -24.39 11.78
C TYR A 244 -6.22 -23.20 11.87
N VAL A 245 -6.48 -22.70 13.09
CA VAL A 245 -7.27 -21.47 13.28
C VAL A 245 -6.54 -20.27 12.66
N THR A 246 -5.22 -20.18 12.86
CA THR A 246 -4.39 -19.12 12.25
C THR A 246 -4.43 -19.17 10.71
N LEU A 247 -4.36 -20.37 10.13
CA LEU A 247 -4.52 -20.59 8.69
C LEU A 247 -5.92 -20.16 8.21
N GLY A 248 -6.96 -20.47 8.99
CA GLY A 248 -8.33 -20.04 8.73
C GLY A 248 -8.48 -18.53 8.66
N ILE A 249 -7.83 -17.78 9.56
CA ILE A 249 -7.80 -16.31 9.51
C ILE A 249 -7.17 -15.83 8.20
N GLY A 250 -6.03 -16.39 7.79
CA GLY A 250 -5.39 -16.01 6.52
C GLY A 250 -6.26 -16.32 5.30
N ALA A 251 -6.96 -17.46 5.31
CA ALA A 251 -7.91 -17.82 4.25
C ALA A 251 -9.09 -16.83 4.21
N CYS A 252 -9.66 -16.48 5.35
CA CYS A 252 -10.72 -15.47 5.46
C CYS A 252 -10.25 -14.10 4.96
N GLU A 253 -9.02 -13.68 5.27
CA GLU A 253 -8.46 -12.42 4.79
C GLU A 253 -8.27 -12.44 3.26
N LEU A 254 -7.74 -13.53 2.71
CA LEU A 254 -7.59 -13.70 1.27
C LEU A 254 -8.94 -13.66 0.55
N CYS A 255 -9.91 -14.45 1.02
CA CYS A 255 -11.27 -14.46 0.48
C CYS A 255 -11.95 -13.10 0.61
N SER A 256 -11.85 -12.44 1.77
CA SER A 256 -12.40 -11.10 1.99
C SER A 256 -11.78 -10.09 1.04
N THR A 257 -10.48 -10.17 0.79
CA THR A 257 -9.79 -9.27 -0.14
C THR A 257 -10.34 -9.48 -1.55
N ILE A 258 -10.41 -10.74 -2.02
CA ILE A 258 -10.95 -11.09 -3.34
C ILE A 258 -12.39 -10.62 -3.49
N VAL A 259 -13.24 -10.86 -2.48
CA VAL A 259 -14.64 -10.39 -2.47
C VAL A 259 -14.71 -8.87 -2.52
N CYS A 260 -13.90 -8.15 -1.73
CA CYS A 260 -13.79 -6.69 -1.82
C CYS A 260 -13.36 -6.22 -3.22
N CYS A 261 -12.45 -6.94 -3.90
CA CYS A 261 -12.07 -6.64 -5.28
C CYS A 261 -13.28 -6.71 -6.21
N PHE A 262 -14.06 -7.78 -6.11
CA PHE A 262 -15.25 -7.98 -6.96
C PHE A 262 -16.35 -6.97 -6.65
N ILE A 263 -16.56 -6.59 -5.38
CA ILE A 263 -17.55 -5.57 -5.01
C ILE A 263 -17.11 -4.20 -5.55
N ILE A 264 -15.82 -3.88 -5.49
CA ILE A 264 -15.27 -2.63 -6.05
C ILE A 264 -15.48 -2.56 -7.57
N GLU A 265 -15.15 -3.64 -8.29
CA GLU A 265 -15.35 -3.72 -9.74
C GLU A 265 -16.83 -3.69 -10.14
N LEU A 266 -17.69 -4.35 -9.35
CA LEU A 266 -19.13 -4.32 -9.57
C LEU A 266 -19.70 -2.92 -9.29
N ALA A 267 -19.26 -2.26 -8.22
CA ALA A 267 -19.65 -0.88 -7.92
C ALA A 267 -19.22 0.09 -9.04
N LEU A 268 -17.99 -0.05 -9.56
CA LEU A 268 -17.49 0.71 -10.70
C LEU A 268 -18.25 0.43 -12.00
N ALA A 269 -18.58 -0.83 -12.29
CA ALA A 269 -19.33 -1.22 -13.49
C ALA A 269 -20.79 -0.73 -13.44
N VAL A 270 -21.43 -0.83 -12.27
CA VAL A 270 -22.78 -0.29 -12.04
C VAL A 270 -22.76 1.24 -12.08
N LEU A 271 -21.75 1.89 -11.50
CA LEU A 271 -21.57 3.34 -11.57
C LEU A 271 -21.36 3.81 -13.02
N THR A 272 -20.54 3.11 -13.81
CA THR A 272 -20.28 3.46 -15.22
C THR A 272 -21.54 3.30 -16.09
N THR A 273 -22.31 2.23 -15.89
CA THR A 273 -23.57 2.00 -16.61
C THR A 273 -24.66 2.97 -16.17
N ALA A 274 -24.73 3.31 -14.90
CA ALA A 274 -25.69 4.28 -14.36
C ALA A 274 -25.34 5.73 -14.72
N LEU A 275 -24.05 6.12 -14.81
CA LEU A 275 -23.61 7.39 -15.39
C LEU A 275 -23.94 7.50 -16.89
N SER A 276 -23.87 6.39 -17.63
CA SER A 276 -24.27 6.35 -19.06
C SER A 276 -25.79 6.49 -19.27
N LEU A 277 -26.59 6.33 -18.20
CA LEU A 277 -28.05 6.43 -18.20
C LEU A 277 -28.57 7.67 -17.46
N GLN A 278 -27.67 8.59 -17.09
CA GLN A 278 -27.94 9.72 -16.21
C GLN A 278 -29.05 10.66 -16.73
N ASP A 279 -29.21 10.80 -18.06
CA ASP A 279 -30.21 11.69 -18.67
C ASP A 279 -31.61 11.07 -18.79
N ARG A 280 -31.80 9.78 -18.44
CA ARG A 280 -33.09 9.10 -18.67
C ARG A 280 -34.06 9.13 -17.49
N THR A 281 -33.59 9.26 -16.24
CA THR A 281 -34.46 9.15 -15.06
C THR A 281 -33.88 9.83 -13.80
N PHE A 282 -34.75 10.50 -13.02
CA PHE A 282 -34.33 11.39 -11.91
C PHE A 282 -33.73 10.71 -10.66
N TRP A 283 -33.95 9.41 -10.45
CA TRP A 283 -33.43 8.67 -9.28
C TRP A 283 -32.00 8.12 -9.46
N ILE A 284 -31.53 7.98 -10.70
CA ILE A 284 -30.22 7.43 -11.03
C ILE A 284 -29.04 8.22 -10.41
N PRO A 285 -29.07 9.57 -10.36
CA PRO A 285 -28.04 10.35 -9.68
C PRO A 285 -27.86 9.99 -8.19
N TYR A 286 -28.95 9.70 -7.46
CA TYR A 286 -28.88 9.32 -6.04
C TYR A 286 -28.29 7.91 -5.85
N CYS A 287 -28.61 6.96 -6.75
CA CYS A 287 -27.96 5.64 -6.77
C CYS A 287 -26.46 5.73 -7.09
N ASN A 288 -26.06 6.62 -8.01
CA ASN A 288 -24.65 6.84 -8.33
C ASN A 288 -23.89 7.35 -7.12
N VAL A 289 -24.46 8.33 -6.41
CA VAL A 289 -23.87 8.87 -5.18
C VAL A 289 -23.71 7.79 -4.10
N ALA A 290 -24.72 6.94 -3.89
CA ALA A 290 -24.63 5.84 -2.92
C ALA A 290 -23.56 4.77 -3.30
N LEU A 291 -23.42 4.46 -4.59
CA LEU A 291 -22.40 3.54 -5.09
C LEU A 291 -20.98 4.11 -5.01
N ILE A 292 -20.83 5.43 -5.22
CA ILE A 292 -19.58 6.15 -5.00
C ILE A 292 -19.20 6.10 -3.51
N PHE A 293 -20.13 6.34 -2.59
CA PHE A 293 -19.87 6.21 -1.15
C PHE A 293 -19.45 4.79 -0.75
N LEU A 294 -20.12 3.76 -1.29
CA LEU A 294 -19.74 2.37 -1.04
C LEU A 294 -18.33 2.07 -1.59
N TYR A 295 -18.00 2.56 -2.78
CA TYR A 295 -16.66 2.44 -3.36
C TYR A 295 -15.60 3.12 -2.49
N ILE A 296 -15.84 4.34 -2.01
CA ILE A 296 -14.90 5.09 -1.15
C ILE A 296 -14.69 4.38 0.19
N VAL A 297 -15.74 3.85 0.83
CA VAL A 297 -15.65 3.11 2.09
C VAL A 297 -14.87 1.79 1.92
N LEU A 298 -15.07 1.09 0.79
CA LEU A 298 -14.37 -0.16 0.49
C LEU A 298 -12.90 0.08 0.10
N TYR A 299 -12.62 1.15 -0.64
CA TYR A 299 -11.27 1.56 -1.05
C TYR A 299 -10.46 2.15 0.12
N GLY A 300 -11.13 2.88 1.01
CA GLY A 300 -10.55 3.53 2.20
C GLY A 300 -9.99 2.57 3.27
N ARG A 301 -10.13 1.24 3.10
CA ARG A 301 -9.39 0.26 3.90
C ARG A 301 -7.90 0.18 3.55
N THR A 302 -7.44 0.91 2.51
CA THR A 302 -6.02 1.06 2.19
C THR A 302 -5.56 2.48 2.55
N THR A 303 -4.60 2.60 3.47
CA THR A 303 -4.08 3.89 3.98
C THR A 303 -3.22 4.64 2.95
N LEU A 304 -2.69 3.94 1.94
CA LEU A 304 -1.70 4.44 0.98
C LEU A 304 -2.27 5.41 -0.09
N PRO A 305 -3.46 5.18 -0.69
CA PRO A 305 -4.02 6.11 -1.69
C PRO A 305 -4.38 7.47 -1.11
N VAL A 306 -4.91 7.51 0.13
CA VAL A 306 -5.25 8.76 0.83
C VAL A 306 -4.02 9.65 1.00
N ILE A 307 -2.84 9.06 1.30
CA ILE A 307 -1.57 9.80 1.39
C ILE A 307 -1.13 10.32 0.01
N ALA A 308 -1.37 9.58 -1.06
CA ALA A 308 -1.04 10.03 -2.41
C ALA A 308 -1.92 11.20 -2.89
N GLU A 309 -3.18 11.24 -2.44
CA GLU A 309 -4.18 12.26 -2.78
C GLU A 309 -4.04 13.54 -1.96
N LEU A 310 -3.50 13.46 -0.73
CA LEU A 310 -3.33 14.63 0.14
C LEU A 310 -2.12 15.52 -0.20
N PHE A 311 -1.16 15.00 -0.96
CA PHE A 311 0.11 15.68 -1.23
C PHE A 311 0.32 15.93 -2.73
N THR A 312 0.90 17.09 -3.03
CA THR A 312 1.29 17.46 -4.40
C THR A 312 2.45 16.59 -4.90
N GLN A 313 2.62 16.54 -6.23
CA GLN A 313 3.65 15.71 -6.88
C GLN A 313 5.07 15.93 -6.31
N SER A 314 5.39 17.16 -5.92
CA SER A 314 6.69 17.55 -5.33
C SER A 314 6.93 17.05 -3.89
N SER A 315 5.88 16.90 -3.09
CA SER A 315 5.96 16.52 -1.67
C SER A 315 5.54 15.07 -1.40
N ARG A 316 4.85 14.43 -2.35
CA ARG A 316 4.33 13.06 -2.23
C ARG A 316 5.41 12.02 -1.89
N PRO A 317 6.61 12.01 -2.51
CA PRO A 317 7.64 11.04 -2.14
C PRO A 317 8.06 11.14 -0.67
N ALA A 318 8.23 12.37 -0.15
CA ALA A 318 8.57 12.60 1.24
C ALA A 318 7.44 12.19 2.20
N ALA A 319 6.18 12.47 1.83
CA ALA A 319 5.01 12.05 2.61
C ALA A 319 4.87 10.52 2.68
N LEU A 320 5.11 9.80 1.58
CA LEU A 320 5.09 8.34 1.53
C LEU A 320 6.19 7.73 2.42
N VAL A 321 7.39 8.31 2.44
CA VAL A 321 8.46 7.89 3.35
C VAL A 321 8.05 8.07 4.82
N ILE A 322 7.45 9.21 5.17
CA ILE A 322 6.97 9.44 6.54
C ILE A 322 5.88 8.41 6.91
N GLY A 323 4.86 8.24 6.06
CA GLY A 323 3.75 7.35 6.33
C GLY A 323 4.17 5.87 6.46
N THR A 324 5.06 5.42 5.59
CA THR A 324 5.59 4.04 5.66
C THR A 324 6.50 3.85 6.88
N THR A 325 7.31 4.85 7.25
CA THR A 325 8.14 4.80 8.45
C THR A 325 7.28 4.73 9.71
N LEU A 326 6.23 5.56 9.82
CA LEU A 326 5.28 5.51 10.93
C LEU A 326 4.64 4.12 11.05
N HIS A 327 4.20 3.55 9.93
CA HIS A 327 3.63 2.21 9.89
C HIS A 327 4.58 1.13 10.45
N TRP A 328 5.85 1.14 10.04
CA TRP A 328 6.83 0.17 10.55
C TRP A 328 7.17 0.39 12.03
N VAL A 329 7.25 1.65 12.47
CA VAL A 329 7.47 2.00 13.88
C VAL A 329 6.28 1.55 14.74
N GLU A 330 5.05 1.72 14.28
CA GLU A 330 3.85 1.23 14.97
C GLU A 330 3.85 -0.28 15.10
N LEU A 331 4.16 -1.01 14.02
CA LEU A 331 4.26 -2.46 14.07
C LEU A 331 5.30 -2.92 15.09
N TYR A 332 6.46 -2.25 15.14
CA TYR A 332 7.49 -2.50 16.13
C TYR A 332 7.00 -2.21 17.57
N LEU A 333 6.39 -1.05 17.80
CA LEU A 333 5.88 -0.66 19.11
C LEU A 333 4.79 -1.61 19.59
N ILE A 334 3.84 -1.98 18.74
CA ILE A 334 2.79 -2.96 19.04
C ILE A 334 3.41 -4.31 19.39
N GLY A 335 4.37 -4.79 18.59
CA GLY A 335 5.07 -6.04 18.84
C GLY A 335 5.85 -6.04 20.16
N MET A 336 6.38 -4.90 20.60
CA MET A 336 7.12 -4.83 21.87
C MET A 336 6.22 -4.59 23.09
N LEU A 337 5.17 -3.78 22.94
CA LEU A 337 4.32 -3.34 24.05
C LEU A 337 3.16 -4.29 24.35
N PHE A 338 2.70 -5.07 23.37
CA PHE A 338 1.52 -5.92 23.56
C PHE A 338 1.66 -6.95 24.70
N PRO A 339 2.80 -7.65 24.89
CA PRO A 339 2.96 -8.56 26.03
C PRO A 339 2.77 -7.86 27.38
N TYR A 340 3.26 -6.63 27.52
CA TYR A 340 3.07 -5.82 28.73
C TYR A 340 1.61 -5.38 28.90
N LEU A 341 0.92 -5.05 27.82
CA LEU A 341 -0.52 -4.73 27.86
C LEU A 341 -1.35 -5.93 28.31
N VAL A 342 -1.06 -7.12 27.80
CA VAL A 342 -1.77 -8.35 28.19
C VAL A 342 -1.50 -8.72 29.64
N SER A 343 -0.25 -8.59 30.14
CA SER A 343 0.06 -8.94 31.52
C SER A 343 -0.63 -8.06 32.56
N HIS A 344 -0.96 -6.81 32.22
CA HIS A 344 -1.62 -5.87 33.14
C HIS A 344 -3.15 -5.79 32.92
N LEU A 345 -3.62 -5.85 31.67
CA LEU A 345 -5.04 -5.64 31.32
C LEU A 345 -5.79 -6.94 30.99
N GLY A 346 -5.08 -8.06 30.81
CA GLY A 346 -5.67 -9.33 30.40
C GLY A 346 -6.53 -9.17 29.16
N ASN A 347 -7.76 -9.68 29.23
CA ASN A 347 -8.73 -9.64 28.13
C ASN A 347 -9.17 -8.22 27.72
N PHE A 348 -8.97 -7.22 28.57
CA PHE A 348 -9.32 -5.82 28.27
C PHE A 348 -8.29 -5.10 27.40
N CYS A 349 -7.15 -5.71 27.08
CA CYS A 349 -6.11 -5.09 26.23
C CYS A 349 -6.66 -4.67 24.85
N PHE A 350 -7.64 -5.39 24.30
CA PHE A 350 -8.28 -5.05 23.02
C PHE A 350 -9.12 -3.76 23.07
N LEU A 351 -9.59 -3.34 24.25
CA LEU A 351 -10.30 -2.06 24.42
C LEU A 351 -9.38 -0.86 24.21
N VAL A 352 -8.08 -0.99 24.46
CA VAL A 352 -7.09 0.07 24.18
C VAL A 352 -7.02 0.34 22.68
N PHE A 353 -6.96 -0.72 21.86
CA PHE A 353 -6.97 -0.60 20.40
C PHE A 353 -8.31 -0.03 19.89
N MET A 354 -9.43 -0.47 20.47
CA MET A 354 -10.75 0.09 20.17
C MET A 354 -10.82 1.58 20.47
N GLY A 355 -10.34 2.02 21.64
CA GLY A 355 -10.31 3.43 22.03
C GLY A 355 -9.46 4.28 21.10
N ILE A 356 -8.25 3.83 20.76
CA ILE A 356 -7.38 4.50 19.78
C ILE A 356 -8.10 4.63 18.44
N ARG A 357 -8.77 3.58 17.97
CA ARG A 357 -9.53 3.60 16.72
C ARG A 357 -10.69 4.59 16.75
N THR A 358 -11.45 4.63 17.83
CA THR A 358 -12.57 5.56 17.98
C THR A 358 -12.09 7.01 18.02
N ILE A 359 -11.03 7.30 18.79
CA ILE A 359 -10.42 8.64 18.83
C ILE A 359 -9.97 9.05 17.44
N SER A 360 -9.34 8.15 16.71
CA SER A 360 -8.83 8.40 15.37
C SER A 360 -9.95 8.65 14.38
N TRP A 361 -11.04 7.88 14.45
CA TRP A 361 -12.23 8.13 13.65
C TRP A 361 -12.85 9.50 13.94
N VAL A 362 -12.93 9.91 15.21
CA VAL A 362 -13.40 11.26 15.60
C VAL A 362 -12.47 12.36 15.06
N LEU A 363 -11.15 12.17 15.18
CA LEU A 363 -10.18 13.12 14.65
C LEU A 363 -10.27 13.24 13.13
N LEU A 364 -10.43 12.13 12.40
CA LEU A 364 -10.64 12.17 10.96
C LEU A 364 -11.93 12.89 10.63
N PHE A 365 -13.04 12.60 11.32
CA PHE A 365 -14.31 13.28 11.10
C PHE A 365 -14.24 14.80 11.33
N GLN A 366 -13.39 15.27 12.25
CA GLN A 366 -13.24 16.69 12.56
C GLN A 366 -12.21 17.43 11.69
N PHE A 367 -11.12 16.75 11.31
CA PHE A 367 -9.94 17.37 10.68
C PHE A 367 -9.77 17.00 9.21
N LEU A 368 -10.47 16.00 8.70
CA LEU A 368 -10.49 15.68 7.27
C LEU A 368 -11.46 16.66 6.58
N PRO A 369 -10.97 17.64 5.79
CA PRO A 369 -11.85 18.44 4.96
C PRO A 369 -12.49 17.56 3.90
N GLU A 370 -13.72 17.90 3.49
CA GLU A 370 -14.40 17.21 2.39
C GLU A 370 -13.55 17.34 1.11
N THR A 371 -12.87 16.27 0.72
CA THR A 371 -11.93 16.27 -0.42
C THR A 371 -12.64 16.07 -1.76
N GLU A 372 -13.96 15.87 -1.78
CA GLU A 372 -14.69 15.46 -2.98
C GLU A 372 -14.99 16.64 -3.93
N GLY A 373 -14.60 16.49 -5.20
CA GLY A 373 -14.87 17.46 -6.28
C GLY A 373 -14.02 18.74 -6.24
N ARG A 374 -13.10 18.86 -5.28
CA ARG A 374 -12.21 20.02 -5.12
C ARG A 374 -10.84 19.74 -5.71
N SER A 375 -10.26 20.71 -6.40
CA SER A 375 -8.89 20.56 -6.92
C SER A 375 -7.89 20.49 -5.75
N LEU A 376 -6.72 19.88 -5.97
CA LEU A 376 -5.61 19.86 -4.99
C LEU A 376 -5.26 21.29 -4.48
N MET A 377 -5.42 22.30 -5.35
CA MET A 377 -5.27 23.70 -4.99
C MET A 377 -6.39 24.20 -4.07
N ASP A 378 -7.65 23.83 -4.31
CA ASP A 378 -8.79 24.21 -3.46
C ASP A 378 -8.68 23.60 -2.06
N ILE A 379 -8.23 22.34 -1.97
CA ILE A 379 -7.94 21.67 -0.69
C ILE A 379 -6.81 22.41 0.04
N GLN A 380 -5.74 22.80 -0.66
CA GLN A 380 -4.66 23.63 -0.09
C GLN A 380 -5.14 25.02 0.34
N MET A 381 -6.04 25.66 -0.41
CA MET A 381 -6.62 26.95 -0.05
C MET A 381 -7.52 26.85 1.18
N GLU A 382 -8.31 25.78 1.31
CA GLU A 382 -9.16 25.55 2.48
C GLU A 382 -8.35 25.25 3.74
N PHE A 383 -7.26 24.49 3.63
CA PHE A 383 -6.28 24.34 4.71
C PHE A 383 -5.65 25.68 5.12
N ASN A 384 -5.40 26.59 4.16
CA ASN A 384 -4.97 27.96 4.44
C ASN A 384 -6.09 28.83 5.06
N HIS A 385 -7.35 28.63 4.66
CA HIS A 385 -8.51 29.37 5.19
C HIS A 385 -8.85 28.96 6.64
N LEU A 386 -8.72 27.66 6.98
CA LEU A 386 -8.85 27.15 8.36
C LEU A 386 -7.77 27.73 9.29
N LYS A 387 -6.60 28.09 8.74
CA LYS A 387 -5.52 28.77 9.46
C LYS A 387 -5.85 30.24 9.73
N MET A 388 -6.46 30.94 8.77
CA MET A 388 -6.92 32.34 8.91
C MET A 388 -8.07 32.49 9.91
N ARG A 389 -8.90 31.45 10.09
CA ARG A 389 -9.98 31.42 11.11
C ARG A 389 -9.45 31.25 12.54
N LYS A 390 -8.30 30.59 12.72
CA LYS A 390 -7.68 30.35 14.04
C LYS A 390 -6.78 31.50 14.49
N ASN A 391 -6.09 32.16 13.56
CA ASN A 391 -5.28 33.35 13.79
C ASN A 391 -5.60 34.39 12.70
N PRO A 392 -6.56 35.30 12.91
CA PRO A 392 -6.76 36.41 12.00
C PRO A 392 -5.48 37.27 11.96
N PRO A 393 -5.11 37.84 10.80
CA PRO A 393 -4.03 38.81 10.73
C PRO A 393 -4.37 40.04 11.59
N GLU A 394 -3.43 40.51 12.43
CA GLU A 394 -3.58 41.70 13.29
C GLU A 394 -4.01 42.96 12.51
N ASP A 395 -3.76 42.99 11.19
CA ASP A 395 -4.16 44.10 10.31
C ASP A 395 -5.69 44.22 10.13
N LEU A 396 -6.47 43.15 10.35
CA LEU A 396 -7.95 43.21 10.28
C LEU A 396 -8.60 43.71 11.58
N GLU A 397 -7.90 43.60 12.71
CA GLU A 397 -8.38 44.08 14.03
C GLU A 397 -8.19 45.60 14.18
N ASN A 398 -7.24 46.19 13.43
CA ASN A 398 -7.04 47.64 13.38
C ASN A 398 -8.00 48.35 12.40
N CYS A 399 -8.52 47.66 11.38
CA CYS A 399 -9.54 48.22 10.47
C CYS A 399 -10.97 48.22 11.06
N THR A 400 -11.20 47.58 12.21
CA THR A 400 -12.49 47.59 12.91
C THR A 400 -12.54 48.58 14.08
N LYS A 401 -11.47 49.34 14.32
CA LYS A 401 -11.36 50.36 15.37
C LYS A 401 -11.20 51.80 14.87
N LEU A 402 -11.53 52.07 13.60
CA LEU A 402 -11.59 53.43 13.05
C LEU A 402 -13.02 53.80 12.64
#